data_AF-A0A358PDE9-F1
#
_entry.id   AF-A0A358PDE9-F1
#
_cell.length_a   1.000
_cell.length_b   1.000
_cell.length_c   1.000
_cell.angle_alpha   90.00
_cell.angle_beta   90.00
_cell.angle_gamma   90.00
#
_symmetry.space_group_name_H-M   'P 1'
#
loop_
_entity.id
_entity.type
_entity.pdbx_description
1 polymer ?
#
loop_
_entity_poly.entity_id
_entity_poly.type
_entity_poly.pdbx_seq_one_letter_code
_entity_poly.pdbx_strand_id
1 'polypeptide(L)' 'MRTPLLDHINEIDDVRRLSEADLPQLANELRTATISAVSKTGGHLGAGLGVVELTVALHY' A
#
# COMPACT_ATOMS: atom_id res chain seq x y z
N MET A 1 -11.16 -1.78 -8.79
CA MET A 1 -9.82 -2.38 -8.67
C MET A 1 -9.94 -3.59 -7.76
N ARG A 2 -9.12 -4.62 -7.96
CA ARG A 2 -8.99 -5.74 -7.02
C ARG A 2 -7.67 -5.56 -6.27
N THR A 3 -7.72 -5.70 -4.96
CA THR A 3 -6.59 -5.47 -4.05
C THR A 3 -6.51 -6.65 -3.07
N PRO A 4 -6.28 -7.89 -3.58
CA PRO A 4 -6.48 -9.10 -2.78
C PRO A 4 -5.60 -9.21 -1.53
N LEU A 5 -4.42 -8.59 -1.48
CA LEU A 5 -3.64 -8.55 -0.23
C LEU A 5 -4.11 -7.42 0.67
N LEU A 6 -4.22 -6.23 0.12
CA LEU A 6 -4.60 -5.03 0.88
C LEU A 6 -6.03 -5.13 1.45
N ASP A 7 -6.95 -5.83 0.78
CA ASP A 7 -8.33 -6.08 1.23
C ASP A 7 -8.37 -6.95 2.51
N HIS A 8 -7.27 -7.64 2.85
CA HIS A 8 -7.13 -8.45 4.05
C HIS A 8 -6.33 -7.77 5.17
N ILE A 9 -5.83 -6.55 4.96
CA ILE A 9 -5.07 -5.79 5.96
C ILE A 9 -5.99 -4.80 6.66
N ASN A 10 -6.27 -5.07 7.94
CA ASN A 10 -7.08 -4.23 8.81
C ASN A 10 -6.23 -3.53 9.88
N GLU A 11 -5.10 -4.12 10.25
CA GLU A 11 -4.16 -3.60 11.24
C GLU A 11 -2.69 -3.85 10.83
N ILE A 12 -1.75 -3.18 11.51
CA ILE A 12 -0.32 -3.29 11.20
C ILE A 12 0.17 -4.74 11.38
N ASP A 13 -0.38 -5.49 12.34
CA ASP A 13 0.00 -6.88 12.59
C ASP A 13 -0.42 -7.84 11.46
N ASP A 14 -1.32 -7.44 10.56
CA ASP A 14 -1.61 -8.21 9.33
C ASP A 14 -0.43 -8.14 8.34
N VAL A 15 0.27 -7.00 8.26
CA VAL A 15 1.45 -6.83 7.38
C VAL A 15 2.58 -7.76 7.81
N ARG A 16 2.80 -7.89 9.13
CA ARG A 16 3.82 -8.76 9.72
C ARG A 16 3.60 -10.25 9.46
N ARG A 17 2.37 -10.64 9.09
CA ARG A 17 1.98 -12.03 8.81
C ARG A 17 2.15 -12.43 7.35
N LEU A 18 2.45 -11.47 6.48
CA LEU A 18 2.74 -11.73 5.07
C LEU A 18 4.10 -12.42 4.91
N SER A 19 4.32 -13.05 3.76
CA SER A 19 5.67 -13.45 3.38
C SER A 19 6.41 -12.26 2.76
N GLU A 20 7.75 -12.28 2.81
CA GLU A 20 8.57 -11.26 2.14
C GLU A 20 8.27 -11.16 0.63
N ALA A 21 7.87 -12.28 0.01
CA ALA A 21 7.50 -12.34 -1.40
C ALA A 21 6.18 -11.61 -1.72
N ASP A 22 5.32 -11.38 -0.72
CA ASP A 22 4.04 -10.68 -0.88
C ASP A 22 4.19 -9.15 -0.77
N LEU A 23 5.28 -8.66 -0.17
CA LEU A 23 5.51 -7.23 0.08
C LEU A 23 5.54 -6.37 -1.20
N PRO A 24 6.15 -6.81 -2.31
CA PRO A 24 6.09 -6.07 -3.57
C PRO A 24 4.66 -5.92 -4.11
N GLN A 25 3.83 -6.97 -3.96
CA GLN A 25 2.44 -6.93 -4.37
C GLN A 25 1.63 -5.98 -3.48
N LEU A 26 1.80 -6.06 -2.16
CA LEU A 26 1.16 -5.15 -1.22
C LEU A 26 1.50 -3.68 -1.53
N ALA A 27 2.78 -3.37 -1.76
CA ALA A 27 3.22 -2.02 -2.11
C ALA A 27 2.57 -1.53 -3.42
N ASN A 28 2.43 -2.39 -4.43
CA ASN A 28 1.75 -2.05 -5.67
C ASN A 28 0.25 -1.78 -5.48
N GLU A 29 -0.42 -2.58 -4.65
CA GLU A 29 -1.84 -2.42 -4.31
C GLU A 29 -2.06 -1.11 -3.54
N LEU A 30 -1.23 -0.81 -2.54
CA LEU A 30 -1.25 0.45 -1.77
C LEU A 30 -1.04 1.67 -2.66
N ARG A 31 -0.05 1.63 -3.55
CA ARG A 31 0.20 2.69 -4.52
C ARG A 31 -1.04 2.95 -5.37
N THR A 32 -1.60 1.89 -5.93
CA THR A 32 -2.76 1.94 -6.81
C THR A 32 -3.99 2.50 -6.09
N ALA A 33 -4.25 2.04 -4.87
CA ALA A 33 -5.33 2.53 -4.02
C ALA A 33 -5.15 4.01 -3.65
N THR A 34 -3.92 4.42 -3.31
CA THR A 34 -3.57 5.81 -3.00
C THR A 34 -3.83 6.72 -4.19
N ILE A 35 -3.34 6.36 -5.40
CA ILE A 35 -3.62 7.11 -6.63
C ILE A 35 -5.12 7.22 -6.87
N SER A 36 -5.87 6.12 -6.74
CA SER A 36 -7.31 6.12 -6.95
C SER A 36 -8.06 7.02 -5.96
N ALA A 37 -7.65 7.01 -4.69
CA ALA A 37 -8.25 7.83 -3.64
C ALA A 37 -7.98 9.33 -3.88
N VAL A 38 -6.73 9.71 -4.14
CA VAL A 38 -6.35 11.13 -4.27
C VAL A 38 -6.65 11.73 -5.64
N SER A 39 -6.77 10.92 -6.69
CA SER A 39 -7.19 11.35 -8.03
C SER A 39 -8.59 11.98 -8.02
N LYS A 40 -9.46 11.55 -7.09
CA LYS A 40 -10.81 12.11 -6.92
C LYS A 40 -10.82 13.51 -6.28
N THR A 41 -9.79 13.85 -5.50
CA THR A 41 -9.77 15.08 -4.68
C THR A 41 -8.85 16.17 -5.24
N GLY A 42 -7.91 15.84 -6.13
CA GLY A 42 -6.95 16.78 -6.70
C GLY A 42 -5.96 17.31 -5.65
N GLY A 43 -4.76 16.75 -5.57
CA GLY A 43 -3.75 17.12 -4.58
C GLY A 43 -2.33 16.69 -4.94
N HIS A 44 -1.35 16.95 -4.07
CA HIS A 44 0.06 16.63 -4.28
C HIS A 44 0.30 15.11 -4.26
N LEU A 45 0.09 14.46 -5.40
CA LEU A 45 0.22 13.01 -5.62
C LEU A 45 1.64 12.48 -5.38
N GLY A 46 2.68 13.32 -5.57
CA GLY A 46 4.07 12.85 -5.66
C GLY A 46 4.67 12.37 -4.33
N ALA A 47 4.31 13.01 -3.20
CA ALA A 47 4.98 12.75 -1.92
C ALA A 47 4.59 11.39 -1.30
N GLY A 48 3.30 11.03 -1.36
CA GLY A 48 2.82 9.76 -0.81
C GLY A 48 3.26 8.52 -1.60
N LEU A 49 3.48 8.66 -2.92
CA LEU A 49 3.83 7.54 -3.79
C LEU A 49 5.30 7.14 -3.70
N GLY A 50 6.18 8.06 -3.30
CA GLY A 50 7.62 7.82 -3.17
C GLY A 50 8.03 7.09 -1.88
N VAL A 51 7.11 6.95 -0.92
CA VAL A 51 7.40 6.35 0.39
C VAL A 51 6.71 4.99 0.59
N VAL A 52 5.90 4.52 -0.35
CA VAL A 52 5.07 3.32 -0.18
C VAL A 52 5.90 2.09 0.21
N GLU A 53 6.97 1.81 -0.54
CA GLU A 53 7.86 0.67 -0.26
C GLU A 53 8.54 0.79 1.11
N LEU A 54 8.98 2.00 1.47
CA LEU A 54 9.62 2.25 2.76
C LEU A 54 8.63 2.07 3.91
N THR A 55 7.40 2.56 3.76
CA THR A 55 6.34 2.40 4.76
C THR A 55 5.99 0.93 4.94
N VAL A 56 5.86 0.15 3.86
CA VAL A 56 5.65 -1.31 3.96
C VAL A 56 6.82 -1.98 4.68
N ALA A 57 8.06 -1.65 4.32
CA ALA A 57 9.25 -2.24 4.93
C ALA A 57 9.41 -1.90 6.42
N LEU A 58 8.99 -0.71 6.86
CA LEU A 58 9.03 -0.30 8.27
C LEU A 58 7.97 -1.01 9.14
N HIS A 59 6.90 -1.49 8.52
CA HIS A 59 5.76 -2.11 9.22
C HIS A 59 5.68 -3.63 9.08
N TYR A 60 6.57 -4.24 8.29
CA TYR A 60 6.86 -5.68 8.31
C TYR A 60 7.61 -6.06 9.60
#